data_AF-A0A269PNG6-F1
#
_entry.id   AF-A0A269PNG6-F1
#
_cell.length_a   1.000
_cell.length_b   1.000
_cell.length_c   1.000
_cell.angle_alpha   90.00
_cell.angle_beta   90.00
_cell.angle_gamma   90.00
#
_symmetry.space_group_name_H-M   'P 1'
#
loop_
_entity.id
_entity.type
_entity.pdbx_description
1 polymer ?
#
loop_
_entity_poly.entity_id
_entity_poly.type
_entity_poly.pdbx_seq_one_letter_code
_entity_poly.pdbx_strand_id
1 'polypeptide(L)'
;MLRTNLTKIQNIVDQNGIIFLTYGGFLTQTLISGITEALEFEADHCELNSGFANNIFTIFIELAQNMMNYSRSLDENSTHPKTEGIIIVGKKTDSIF
;
A
#
# COMPACT_ATOMS: atom_id res chain seq x y z
N MET A 1 -7.07 4.63 -25.34
CA MET A 1 -5.74 4.84 -24.73
C MET A 1 -5.74 4.55 -23.23
N LEU A 2 -6.58 5.23 -22.42
CA LEU A 2 -6.73 4.95 -20.98
C LEU A 2 -7.08 3.49 -20.64
N ARG A 3 -8.05 2.89 -21.35
CA ARG A 3 -8.44 1.48 -21.15
C ARG A 3 -7.27 0.51 -21.39
N THR A 4 -6.46 0.76 -22.42
CA THR A 4 -5.27 -0.05 -22.73
C THR A 4 -4.21 0.06 -21.65
N ASN A 5 -4.03 1.25 -21.05
CA ASN A 5 -3.09 1.44 -19.94
C ASN A 5 -3.59 0.74 -18.66
N LEU A 6 -4.89 0.77 -18.39
CA LEU A 6 -5.46 0.06 -17.25
C LEU A 6 -5.25 -1.45 -17.36
N THR A 7 -5.50 -2.03 -18.53
CA THR A 7 -5.24 -3.47 -18.78
C THR A 7 -3.77 -3.82 -18.62
N LYS A 8 -2.85 -2.92 -19.02
CA LYS A 8 -1.41 -3.12 -18.79
C LYS A 8 -1.06 -3.12 -17.30
N ILE A 9 -1.64 -2.20 -16.53
CA ILE A 9 -1.43 -2.15 -15.06
C ILE A 9 -1.97 -3.43 -14.41
N GLN A 10 -3.19 -3.86 -14.78
CA GLN A 10 -3.76 -5.12 -14.29
C GLN A 10 -2.86 -6.31 -14.60
N ASN A 11 -2.38 -6.42 -15.84
CA ASN A 11 -1.44 -7.50 -16.21
C ASN A 11 -0.14 -7.44 -15.40
N ILE A 12 0.40 -6.26 -15.10
CA ILE A 12 1.60 -6.12 -14.26
C ILE A 12 1.30 -6.57 -12.83
N VAL A 13 0.15 -6.17 -12.28
CA VAL A 13 -0.28 -6.58 -10.93
C VAL A 13 -0.36 -8.10 -10.84
N ASP A 14 -1.08 -8.72 -11.78
CA ASP A 14 -1.31 -10.17 -11.80
C ASP A 14 0.00 -10.95 -12.01
N GLN A 15 0.83 -10.54 -12.98
CA GLN A 15 2.06 -11.26 -13.32
C GLN A 15 3.14 -11.19 -12.24
N ASN A 16 3.14 -10.13 -11.42
CA ASN A 16 4.15 -9.94 -10.38
C ASN A 16 3.68 -10.41 -8.99
N GLY A 17 2.49 -11.04 -8.91
CA GLY A 17 1.92 -11.50 -7.65
C GLY A 17 1.61 -10.34 -6.70
N ILE A 18 1.31 -9.16 -7.23
CA ILE A 18 0.94 -8.00 -6.42
C ILE A 18 -0.47 -8.25 -5.89
N ILE A 19 -0.57 -8.42 -4.56
CA ILE A 19 -1.85 -8.66 -3.87
C ILE A 19 -2.49 -7.34 -3.46
N PHE A 20 -1.71 -6.27 -3.36
CA PHE A 20 -2.21 -4.98 -2.96
C PHE A 20 -1.38 -3.84 -3.57
N LEU A 21 -2.07 -2.82 -4.08
CA LEU A 21 -1.48 -1.64 -4.70
C LEU A 21 -2.16 -0.40 -4.11
N THR A 22 -1.41 0.44 -3.40
CA THR A 22 -2.00 1.68 -2.89
C THR A 22 -2.21 2.72 -3.99
N TYR A 23 -3.12 3.64 -3.68
CA TYR A 23 -3.33 4.87 -4.41
C TYR A 23 -2.07 5.75 -4.44
N GLY A 24 -1.79 6.36 -5.61
CA GLY A 24 -0.80 7.43 -5.75
C GLY A 24 -1.42 8.79 -5.47
N GLY A 25 -1.19 9.33 -4.28
CA GLY A 25 -1.61 10.66 -3.85
C GLY A 25 -1.53 10.81 -2.34
N PHE A 26 -2.28 11.73 -1.74
CA PHE A 26 -2.16 12.05 -0.31
C PHE A 26 -2.46 10.85 0.60
N LEU A 27 -1.44 10.38 1.31
CA LEU A 27 -1.59 9.45 2.43
C LEU A 27 -2.02 10.20 3.69
N THR A 28 -3.30 10.06 4.05
CA THR A 28 -3.85 10.54 5.31
C THR A 28 -3.99 9.40 6.31
N GLN A 29 -4.07 9.73 7.59
CA GLN A 29 -4.26 8.71 8.63
C GLN A 29 -5.57 7.91 8.45
N THR A 30 -6.65 8.57 8.00
CA THR A 30 -7.92 7.90 7.67
C THR A 30 -7.75 6.92 6.50
N LEU A 31 -7.02 7.32 5.46
CA LEU A 31 -6.75 6.44 4.32
C LEU A 31 -5.90 5.24 4.72
N ILE A 32 -4.88 5.44 5.56
CA ILE A 32 -4.05 4.36 6.09
C ILE A 32 -4.90 3.36 6.87
N SER A 33 -5.77 3.84 7.76
CA SER A 33 -6.67 2.98 8.53
C SER A 33 -7.59 2.14 7.63
N GLY A 34 -8.21 2.76 6.62
CA GLY A 34 -9.10 2.04 5.69
C GLY A 34 -8.34 1.07 4.77
N ILE A 35 -7.10 1.40 4.41
CA ILE A 35 -6.24 0.49 3.66
C ILE A 35 -5.86 -0.73 4.51
N THR A 36 -5.50 -0.54 5.78
CA THR A 36 -5.18 -1.65 6.69
C THR A 36 -6.36 -2.61 6.82
N GLU A 37 -7.58 -2.08 7.00
CA GLU A 37 -8.80 -2.90 7.02
C GLU A 37 -9.01 -3.68 5.72
N ALA A 38 -8.81 -3.05 4.55
CA ALA A 38 -8.92 -3.74 3.26
C ALA A 38 -7.85 -4.83 3.09
N LEU A 39 -6.62 -4.56 3.54
CA LEU A 39 -5.52 -5.52 3.55
C LEU A 39 -5.81 -6.73 4.45
N GLU A 40 -6.49 -6.52 5.59
CA GLU A 40 -6.96 -7.59 6.48
C GLU A 40 -7.95 -8.51 5.76
N PHE A 41 -8.97 -7.96 5.10
CA PHE A 41 -9.92 -8.74 4.32
C PHE A 41 -9.26 -9.51 3.18
N GLU A 42 -8.31 -8.89 2.47
CA GLU A 42 -7.60 -9.54 1.35
C GLU A 42 -6.68 -10.66 1.84
N ALA A 43 -6.01 -10.46 2.98
CA ALA A 43 -5.15 -11.48 3.59
C ALA A 43 -5.94 -12.73 4.02
N ASP A 44 -7.12 -12.53 4.60
CA ASP A 44 -8.05 -13.61 4.92
C ASP A 44 -8.51 -14.35 3.66
N HIS A 45 -8.83 -13.62 2.58
CA HIS A 45 -9.27 -14.21 1.31
C HIS A 45 -8.16 -14.97 0.58
N CYS A 46 -6.91 -14.52 0.72
CA CYS A 46 -5.73 -15.13 0.10
C CYS A 46 -5.10 -16.27 0.94
N GLU A 47 -5.79 -16.71 2.00
CA GLU A 47 -5.34 -17.72 2.96
C GLU A 47 -3.91 -17.46 3.47
N LEU A 48 -3.57 -16.18 3.66
CA LEU A 48 -2.30 -15.85 4.29
C LEU A 48 -2.35 -16.34 5.74
N ASN A 49 -1.26 -16.96 6.21
CA ASN A 49 -1.21 -17.31 7.62
C ASN A 49 -1.31 -16.01 8.45
N SER A 50 -1.95 -16.09 9.63
CA SER A 50 -2.20 -14.93 10.48
C SER A 50 -0.93 -14.20 10.94
N GLY A 51 0.22 -14.90 10.99
CA GLY A 51 1.52 -14.28 11.26
C GLY A 51 2.04 -13.42 10.10
N PHE A 52 1.87 -13.86 8.86
CA PHE A 52 2.25 -13.13 7.65
C PHE A 52 1.35 -11.91 7.44
N ALA A 53 0.05 -12.06 7.68
CA ALA A 53 -0.91 -10.94 7.63
C ALA A 53 -0.51 -9.83 8.61
N ASN A 54 -0.29 -10.16 9.89
CA ASN A 54 0.13 -9.20 10.91
C ASN A 54 1.47 -8.51 10.57
N ASN A 55 2.43 -9.25 10.01
CA ASN A 55 3.69 -8.66 9.57
C ASN A 55 3.49 -7.67 8.42
N ILE A 56 2.62 -7.97 7.44
CA ILE A 56 2.28 -7.04 6.35
C ILE A 56 1.70 -5.75 6.91
N PHE A 57 0.73 -5.85 7.82
CA PHE A 57 0.06 -4.66 8.37
C PHE A 57 1.04 -3.78 9.12
N THR A 58 1.92 -4.39 9.92
CA THR A 58 2.95 -3.68 10.67
C THR A 58 3.88 -2.92 9.74
N ILE A 59 4.42 -3.59 8.73
CA ILE A 59 5.31 -2.99 7.73
C ILE A 59 4.59 -1.87 6.96
N PHE A 60 3.35 -2.11 6.54
CA PHE A 60 2.54 -1.12 5.83
C PHE A 60 2.34 0.15 6.66
N ILE A 61 1.92 0.01 7.92
CA ILE A 61 1.68 1.13 8.83
C ILE A 61 2.98 1.91 9.06
N GLU A 62 4.09 1.22 9.31
CA GLU A 62 5.39 1.85 9.52
C GLU A 62 5.86 2.62 8.29
N LEU A 63 5.78 2.03 7.09
CA LEU A 63 6.14 2.71 5.84
C LEU A 63 5.26 3.93 5.59
N ALA A 64 3.95 3.79 5.77
CA ALA A 64 3.01 4.89 5.58
C ALA A 64 3.25 6.03 6.58
N GLN A 65 3.53 5.71 7.85
CA GLN A 65 3.91 6.69 8.87
C GLN A 65 5.24 7.35 8.55
N ASN A 66 6.24 6.60 8.10
CA ASN A 66 7.53 7.13 7.69
C ASN A 66 7.37 8.13 6.54
N MET A 67 6.55 7.81 5.54
CA MET A 67 6.24 8.71 4.43
C MET A 67 5.52 9.97 4.91
N MET A 68 4.51 9.85 5.79
CA MET A 68 3.82 11.01 6.37
C MET A 68 4.76 11.90 7.20
N ASN A 69 5.66 11.31 7.97
CA ASN A 69 6.61 12.03 8.80
C ASN A 69 7.65 12.76 7.95
N TYR A 70 8.20 12.08 6.94
CA TYR A 70 9.15 12.65 6.00
C TYR A 70 8.53 13.82 5.22
N SER A 71 7.31 13.64 4.71
CA SER A 71 6.61 14.69 3.95
C SER A 71 6.32 15.92 4.81
N ARG A 72 5.99 15.73 6.10
CA ARG A 72 5.85 16.83 7.07
C ARG A 72 7.17 17.57 7.35
N SER A 73 8.29 16.85 7.41
CA SER A 73 9.60 17.48 7.65
C SER A 73 10.12 18.33 6.49
N LEU A 74 9.60 18.14 5.27
CA LEU A 74 10.04 18.90 4.09
C LEU A 74 9.34 20.26 3.97
N ASP A 75 8.20 20.45 4.65
CA ASP A 75 7.36 21.62 4.44
C ASP A 75 6.70 22.08 5.75
N GLU A 76 7.55 22.49 6.71
CA GLU A 76 7.16 22.93 8.07
C GLU A 76 6.15 24.10 8.08
N ASN A 77 6.03 24.83 6.96
CA ASN A 77 5.13 25.98 6.80
C ASN A 77 3.85 25.66 6.01
N SER A 78 3.70 24.45 5.48
CA SER A 78 2.48 24.05 4.76
C SER A 78 1.45 23.45 5.70
N THR A 79 0.21 23.92 5.61
CA THR A 79 -0.94 23.36 6.34
C THR A 79 -1.32 21.96 5.85
N HIS A 80 -0.87 21.56 4.66
CA HIS A 80 -1.17 20.27 4.03
C HIS A 80 0.06 19.75 3.24
N PRO A 81 1.06 19.18 3.91
CA PRO A 81 2.22 18.61 3.23
C PRO A 81 1.79 17.50 2.27
N LYS A 82 2.37 17.53 1.07
CA LYS A 82 2.04 16.61 -0.03
C LYS A 82 2.67 15.24 0.24
N THR A 83 1.99 14.42 1.02
CA THR A 83 2.41 13.02 1.26
C THR A 83 2.09 12.16 0.05
N GLU A 84 2.87 12.30 -1.02
CA GLU A 84 2.72 11.47 -2.22
C GLU A 84 3.62 10.24 -2.16
N GLY A 85 3.05 9.09 -2.48
CA GLY A 85 3.82 7.92 -2.83
C GLY A 85 2.94 6.70 -3.02
N ILE A 86 3.58 5.59 -3.38
CA ILE A 86 2.93 4.33 -3.71
C ILE A 86 3.59 3.25 -2.88
N ILE A 87 2.78 2.48 -2.17
CA ILE A 87 3.16 1.24 -1.49
C ILE A 87 2.56 0.09 -2.29
N ILE A 88 3.38 -0.93 -2.52
CA ILE A 88 3.00 -2.15 -3.24
C ILE A 88 3.30 -3.30 -2.30
N VAL A 89 2.37 -4.25 -2.20
CA VAL A 89 2.57 -5.50 -1.46
C VAL A 89 2.39 -6.64 -2.44
N GLY A 90 3.40 -7.50 -2.54
CA GLY A 90 3.38 -8.67 -3.40
C GLY A 90 3.66 -9.96 -2.65
N LYS A 91 3.04 -11.05 -3.11
CA LYS A 91 3.25 -12.42 -2.61
C LYS A 91 4.04 -13.21 -3.63
N LYS A 92 5.17 -13.77 -3.20
CA LYS A 92 5.85 -14.89 -3.86
C LYS A 92 5.56 -16.16 -3.07
N THR A 93 5.84 -17.31 -3.67
CA THR A 93 5.51 -18.65 -3.14
C THR A 93 5.75 -18.82 -1.64
N ASP A 94 6.85 -18.29 -1.12
CA ASP A 94 7.25 -18.43 0.29
C ASP A 94 7.55 -17.09 1.00
N SER A 95 7.28 -15.94 0.37
CA SER A 95 7.69 -14.63 0.92
C SER A 95 6.80 -13.49 0.44
N ILE A 96 6.66 -12.47 1.27
CA ILE A 96 6.02 -11.20 0.90
C ILE A 96 7.10 -10.14 0.67
N PHE A 97 6.86 -9.22 -0.27
CA PHE A 97 7.73 -8.09 -0.60
C PHE A 97 6.96 -6.79 -0.75
#